data_AF-A0A351NW53-F1
#
_entry.id   AF-A0A351NW53-F1
#
_cell.length_a   1.000
_cell.length_b   1.000
_cell.length_c   1.000
_cell.angle_alpha   90.00
_cell.angle_beta   90.00
_cell.angle_gamma   90.00
#
_symmetry.space_group_name_H-M   'P 1'
#
loop_
_entity.id
_entity.type
_entity.pdbx_description
1 polymer ?
#
loop_
_entity_poly.entity_id
_entity_poly.type
_entity_poly.pdbx_seq_one_letter_code
_entity_poly.pdbx_strand_id
1 'polypeptide(L)'
;MGLPTSGAISLNQMHTEVSGTSGTQVSLNDSDVRGLIGKSSGAQMSFNEWHGASATDRVFTFTGATHSGAKGSYHYGVHNSSPSVGTMASGSSDWNKTLTITNMKFSSAVNKYIFYATHASGVASNTTWWTKLVISRYMVGSVTLERSTCSVQTYGSGYISLQWPSEWTGSNLGAGAITCTFS
;
A
#
# COMPACT_ATOMS: atom_id res chain seq x y z
N MET A 1 -14.72 -1.77 -1.09
CA MET A 1 -16.06 -2.35 -0.90
C MET A 1 -16.13 -3.60 -1.76
N GLY A 2 -15.98 -4.77 -1.14
CA GLY A 2 -15.84 -6.03 -1.87
C GLY A 2 -16.91 -6.29 -2.94
N LEU A 3 -16.52 -7.08 -3.94
CA LEU A 3 -17.42 -7.52 -4.99
C LEU A 3 -18.58 -8.34 -4.41
N PRO A 4 -19.75 -8.37 -5.10
CA PRO A 4 -20.87 -9.17 -4.65
C PRO A 4 -20.47 -10.62 -4.39
N THR A 5 -20.91 -11.18 -3.26
CA THR A 5 -20.64 -12.58 -2.89
C THR A 5 -21.42 -13.58 -3.75
N SER A 6 -22.38 -13.11 -4.55
CA SER A 6 -23.18 -13.91 -5.49
C SER A 6 -23.81 -13.02 -6.56
N GLY A 7 -24.31 -13.62 -7.64
CA GLY A 7 -25.08 -12.93 -8.68
C GLY A 7 -24.22 -12.37 -9.80
N ALA A 8 -24.71 -11.34 -10.52
CA ALA A 8 -23.94 -10.72 -11.58
C ALA A 8 -22.88 -9.76 -11.01
N ILE A 9 -21.65 -9.83 -11.52
CA ILE A 9 -20.60 -8.85 -11.29
C ILE A 9 -20.44 -8.03 -12.56
N SER A 10 -20.63 -6.72 -12.47
CA SER A 10 -20.34 -5.82 -13.59
C SER A 10 -18.85 -5.46 -13.63
N LEU A 11 -18.33 -5.22 -14.84
CA LEU A 11 -16.98 -4.68 -15.02
C LEU A 11 -16.80 -3.33 -14.31
N ASN A 12 -17.86 -2.51 -14.25
CA ASN A 12 -17.81 -1.24 -13.54
C ASN A 12 -17.62 -1.44 -12.03
N GLN A 13 -18.23 -2.47 -11.42
CA GLN A 13 -18.00 -2.78 -10.01
C GLN A 13 -16.55 -3.18 -9.74
N MET A 14 -15.97 -4.04 -10.59
CA MET A 14 -14.53 -4.37 -10.51
C MET A 14 -13.67 -3.11 -10.65
N HIS A 15 -14.02 -2.25 -11.59
CA HIS A 15 -13.30 -1.00 -11.84
C HIS A 15 -13.34 -0.06 -10.63
N THR A 16 -14.52 0.13 -10.04
CA THR A 16 -14.67 0.97 -8.84
C THR A 16 -13.97 0.37 -7.63
N GLU A 17 -13.95 -0.96 -7.49
CA GLU A 17 -13.30 -1.62 -6.36
C GLU A 17 -11.77 -1.45 -6.39
N VAL A 18 -11.19 -1.35 -7.59
CA VAL A 18 -9.77 -1.02 -7.76
C VAL A 18 -9.49 0.49 -7.84
N SER A 19 -10.43 1.32 -7.39
CA SER A 19 -10.34 2.79 -7.37
C SER A 19 -10.24 3.44 -8.76
N GLY A 20 -10.66 2.75 -9.81
CA GLY A 20 -10.75 3.34 -11.14
C GLY A 20 -12.01 4.19 -11.30
N THR A 21 -11.99 5.04 -12.33
CA THR A 21 -13.06 6.00 -12.60
C THR A 21 -14.13 5.34 -13.48
N SER A 22 -15.39 5.39 -13.03
CA SER A 22 -16.51 4.89 -13.84
C SER A 22 -16.49 5.53 -15.25
N GLY A 23 -16.68 4.71 -16.27
CA GLY A 23 -16.65 5.15 -17.67
C GLY A 23 -15.26 5.22 -18.32
N THR A 24 -14.17 4.97 -17.58
CA THR A 24 -12.86 4.71 -18.20
C THR A 24 -12.70 3.22 -18.53
N GLN A 25 -11.70 2.87 -19.34
CA GLN A 25 -11.42 1.48 -19.69
C GLN A 25 -10.96 0.69 -18.46
N VAL A 26 -11.43 -0.55 -18.35
CA VAL A 26 -10.97 -1.56 -17.39
C VAL A 26 -10.72 -2.86 -18.13
N SER A 27 -9.59 -3.51 -17.91
CA SER A 27 -9.29 -4.84 -18.43
C SER A 27 -9.21 -5.84 -17.29
N LEU A 28 -9.78 -7.03 -17.50
CA LEU A 28 -9.69 -8.15 -16.55
C LEU A 28 -8.25 -8.57 -16.25
N ASN A 29 -7.35 -8.31 -17.20
CA ASN A 29 -5.94 -8.63 -17.10
C ASN A 29 -5.11 -7.41 -16.65
N ASP A 30 -5.73 -6.38 -16.07
CA ASP A 30 -4.98 -5.31 -15.40
C ASP A 30 -4.48 -5.78 -14.03
N SER A 31 -3.33 -5.24 -13.59
CA SER A 31 -2.64 -5.70 -12.37
C SER A 31 -3.45 -5.48 -11.09
N ASP A 32 -4.21 -4.39 -11.04
CA ASP A 32 -5.10 -4.04 -9.95
C ASP A 32 -6.35 -4.94 -9.92
N VAL A 33 -6.97 -5.18 -11.07
CA VAL A 33 -8.13 -6.06 -11.23
C VAL A 33 -7.77 -7.48 -10.84
N ARG A 34 -6.76 -8.09 -11.47
CA ARG A 34 -6.27 -9.43 -11.07
C ARG A 34 -5.83 -9.50 -9.61
N GLY A 35 -5.42 -8.37 -9.06
CA GLY A 35 -5.06 -8.25 -7.66
C GLY A 35 -6.21 -8.62 -6.72
N LEU A 36 -7.47 -8.36 -7.08
CA LEU A 36 -8.62 -8.74 -6.25
C LEU A 36 -8.66 -10.24 -5.95
N ILE A 37 -8.16 -11.07 -6.87
CA ILE A 37 -8.16 -12.54 -6.76
C ILE A 37 -6.75 -13.15 -6.69
N GLY A 38 -5.73 -12.31 -6.52
CA GLY A 38 -4.35 -12.72 -6.29
C GLY A 38 -3.61 -13.38 -7.47
N LYS A 39 -3.96 -13.03 -8.72
CA LYS A 39 -3.44 -13.69 -9.93
C LYS A 39 -2.29 -12.95 -10.61
N SER A 40 -1.33 -13.71 -11.14
CA SER A 40 -0.24 -13.19 -11.97
C SER A 40 -0.70 -12.90 -13.41
N SER A 41 0.14 -12.19 -14.18
CA SER A 41 -0.19 -11.85 -15.57
C SER A 41 -0.32 -13.08 -16.45
N GLY A 42 -1.41 -13.15 -17.22
CA GLY A 42 -1.68 -14.28 -18.12
C GLY A 42 -2.05 -15.58 -17.40
N ALA A 43 -2.20 -15.57 -16.08
CA ALA A 43 -2.67 -16.73 -15.34
C ALA A 43 -4.13 -17.06 -15.71
N GLN A 44 -4.46 -18.35 -15.66
CA GLN A 44 -5.84 -18.79 -15.79
C GLN A 44 -6.65 -18.31 -14.57
N MET A 45 -7.82 -17.75 -14.86
CA MET A 45 -8.77 -17.19 -13.89
C MET A 45 -10.13 -17.86 -14.06
N SER A 46 -10.84 -18.08 -12.97
CA SER A 46 -12.22 -18.56 -12.95
C SER A 46 -13.15 -17.47 -12.45
N PHE A 47 -14.35 -17.39 -13.03
CA PHE A 47 -15.32 -16.36 -12.62
C PHE A 47 -15.73 -16.46 -11.14
N ASN A 48 -15.70 -17.68 -10.58
CA ASN A 48 -16.06 -17.90 -9.18
C ASN A 48 -15.07 -17.26 -8.20
N GLU A 49 -13.83 -16.98 -8.63
CA GLU A 49 -12.81 -16.37 -7.78
C GLU A 49 -13.13 -14.90 -7.46
N TRP A 50 -13.94 -14.23 -8.28
CA TRP A 50 -14.28 -12.81 -8.12
C TRP A 50 -15.37 -12.56 -7.08
N HIS A 51 -16.17 -13.57 -6.73
CA HIS A 51 -17.27 -13.39 -5.79
C HIS A 51 -16.74 -13.17 -4.37
N GLY A 52 -17.09 -12.03 -3.78
CA GLY A 52 -16.59 -11.64 -2.46
C GLY A 52 -15.13 -11.14 -2.45
N ALA A 53 -14.45 -11.15 -3.60
CA ALA A 53 -13.10 -10.61 -3.71
C ALA A 53 -13.10 -9.11 -3.41
N SER A 54 -12.10 -8.65 -2.68
CA SER A 54 -12.02 -7.25 -2.29
C SER A 54 -10.60 -6.71 -2.32
N ALA A 55 -10.47 -5.45 -2.71
CA ALA A 55 -9.24 -4.71 -2.49
C ALA A 55 -8.93 -4.58 -0.98
N THR A 56 -9.98 -4.59 -0.13
CA THR A 56 -9.84 -4.47 1.33
C THR A 56 -9.35 -5.71 2.06
N ASP A 57 -9.16 -6.88 1.42
CA ASP A 57 -8.49 -8.04 2.03
C ASP A 57 -6.97 -7.85 2.18
N ARG A 58 -6.48 -6.64 1.88
CA ARG A 58 -5.06 -6.30 1.85
C ARG A 58 -4.67 -5.34 2.98
N VAL A 59 -5.40 -5.41 4.11
CA VAL A 59 -5.05 -4.63 5.29
C VAL A 59 -3.70 -5.08 5.84
N PHE A 60 -2.69 -4.21 5.71
CA PHE A 60 -1.34 -4.46 6.19
C PHE A 60 -0.98 -3.41 7.24
N THR A 61 -0.77 -3.86 8.47
CA THR A 61 -0.45 -2.99 9.60
C THR A 61 0.96 -3.24 10.13
N PHE A 62 1.71 -2.16 10.34
CA PHE A 62 2.98 -2.21 11.07
C PHE A 62 3.10 -1.07 12.06
N THR A 63 3.80 -1.31 13.16
CA THR A 63 4.08 -0.31 14.18
C THR A 63 5.59 -0.15 14.33
N GLY A 64 6.04 1.10 14.37
CA GLY A 64 7.42 1.43 14.70
C GLY A 64 7.51 2.71 15.53
N ALA A 65 8.67 2.97 16.11
CA ALA A 65 8.93 4.22 16.81
C ALA A 65 9.58 5.24 15.86
N THR A 66 9.25 6.52 16.03
CA THR A 66 9.93 7.60 15.31
C THR A 66 11.40 7.67 15.71
N HIS A 67 12.35 7.50 14.77
CA HIS A 67 13.67 8.08 15.01
C HIS A 67 13.53 9.56 14.85
N SER A 68 14.04 10.27 15.84
CA SER A 68 14.87 11.41 15.49
C SER A 68 16.28 10.87 15.34
N GLY A 69 16.92 11.06 14.19
CA GLY A 69 18.38 11.14 14.21
C GLY A 69 18.81 12.27 15.17
N ALA A 70 20.11 12.50 15.34
CA ALA A 70 20.60 13.60 16.19
C ALA A 70 19.82 14.91 15.95
N LYS A 71 19.59 15.69 17.02
CA LYS A 71 18.82 16.95 17.03
C LYS A 71 19.18 17.79 15.78
N GLY A 72 18.22 17.95 14.85
CA GLY A 72 18.44 18.58 13.54
C GLY A 72 18.25 17.66 12.31
N SER A 73 17.87 16.40 12.50
CA SER A 73 17.66 15.46 11.39
C SER A 73 16.39 15.74 10.57
N TYR A 74 16.48 15.63 9.25
CA TYR A 74 15.42 15.96 8.28
C TYR A 74 14.31 14.91 8.12
N HIS A 75 14.42 13.79 8.84
CA HIS A 75 13.54 12.62 8.70
C HIS A 75 12.92 12.26 10.05
N TYR A 76 11.59 12.08 10.07
CA TYR A 76 10.82 11.56 11.20
C TYR A 76 10.10 10.31 10.73
N GLY A 77 10.07 9.22 11.49
CA GLY A 77 9.27 8.02 11.12
C GLY A 77 9.87 6.66 11.50
N VAL A 78 9.29 5.57 11.00
CA VAL A 78 9.83 4.21 11.15
C VAL A 78 10.96 4.03 10.16
N HIS A 79 12.09 3.55 10.63
CA HIS A 79 13.35 3.43 9.90
C HIS A 79 13.95 2.16 10.41
N ASN A 80 14.41 1.33 9.47
CA ASN A 80 14.46 -0.05 9.84
C ASN A 80 15.70 -0.86 9.58
N SER A 81 16.24 -1.29 10.72
CA SER A 81 16.68 -2.66 10.94
C SER A 81 15.73 -3.50 11.86
N SER A 82 14.52 -3.03 12.24
CA SER A 82 13.45 -3.57 13.19
C SER A 82 12.00 -2.93 13.20
N PRO A 83 10.95 -3.19 12.33
CA PRO A 83 10.38 -4.48 11.97
C PRO A 83 10.48 -4.90 10.48
N SER A 84 11.14 -6.03 10.24
CA SER A 84 10.80 -6.90 9.11
C SER A 84 9.43 -7.53 9.39
N VAL A 85 8.38 -7.10 8.69
CA VAL A 85 7.06 -7.73 8.82
C VAL A 85 6.98 -8.90 7.84
N GLY A 86 7.48 -10.08 8.24
CA GLY A 86 7.07 -11.36 7.65
C GLY A 86 5.86 -11.87 8.43
N THR A 87 4.80 -12.45 7.89
CA THR A 87 4.55 -13.15 6.61
C THR A 87 3.02 -13.16 6.48
N MET A 88 2.44 -12.98 5.29
CA MET A 88 1.04 -13.39 5.09
C MET A 88 1.00 -14.77 4.43
N ALA A 89 0.11 -15.61 4.92
CA ALA A 89 0.01 -17.07 4.74
C ALA A 89 0.49 -17.66 3.39
N SER A 90 1.11 -18.84 3.49
CA SER A 90 1.60 -19.66 2.37
C SER A 90 0.53 -19.86 1.29
N GLY A 91 0.88 -19.57 0.03
CA GLY A 91 0.10 -20.00 -1.15
C GLY A 91 -0.38 -18.91 -2.11
N SER A 92 -0.06 -17.63 -1.89
CA SER A 92 -0.50 -16.53 -2.77
C SER A 92 0.68 -15.79 -3.40
N SER A 93 0.62 -15.60 -4.73
CA SER A 93 1.62 -14.90 -5.56
C SER A 93 1.59 -13.37 -5.43
N ASP A 94 0.94 -12.83 -4.39
CA ASP A 94 0.70 -11.41 -4.23
C ASP A 94 1.91 -10.67 -3.65
N TRP A 95 2.38 -9.67 -4.40
CA TRP A 95 3.52 -8.81 -4.08
C TRP A 95 3.48 -8.18 -2.67
N ASN A 96 2.31 -7.98 -2.08
CA ASN A 96 2.18 -7.35 -0.76
C ASN A 96 2.45 -8.30 0.42
N LYS A 97 2.65 -9.61 0.18
CA LYS A 97 2.77 -10.63 1.24
C LYS A 97 4.21 -10.94 1.67
N THR A 98 5.20 -10.49 0.89
CA THR A 98 6.65 -10.64 1.20
C THR A 98 7.39 -9.30 1.24
N LEU A 99 6.67 -8.20 1.46
CA LEU A 99 7.26 -6.87 1.59
C LEU A 99 8.07 -6.76 2.89
N THR A 100 9.34 -6.41 2.75
CA THR A 100 10.16 -5.92 3.85
C THR A 100 10.10 -4.41 3.86
N ILE A 101 9.50 -3.82 4.89
CA ILE A 101 9.47 -2.36 5.04
C ILE A 101 10.88 -1.89 5.41
N THR A 102 11.43 -1.01 4.59
CA THR A 102 12.73 -0.38 4.83
C THR A 102 12.56 0.91 5.63
N ASN A 103 11.53 1.70 5.30
CA ASN A 103 11.29 2.98 5.94
C ASN A 103 9.85 3.49 5.70
N MET A 104 9.30 4.19 6.69
CA MET A 104 8.13 5.06 6.54
C MET A 104 8.42 6.39 7.24
N LYS A 105 8.54 7.48 6.48
CA LYS A 105 8.95 8.78 7.01
C LYS A 105 8.21 9.96 6.43
N PHE A 106 8.32 11.09 7.13
CA PHE A 106 8.14 12.41 6.58
C PHE A 106 9.52 13.04 6.35
N SER A 107 9.73 13.59 5.16
CA SER A 107 10.96 14.32 4.82
C SER A 107 10.65 15.81 4.67
N SER A 108 11.22 16.65 5.55
CA SER A 108 11.07 18.11 5.45
C SER A 108 11.83 18.71 4.26
N ALA A 109 12.90 18.05 3.82
CA ALA A 109 13.72 18.51 2.68
C ALA A 109 12.96 18.49 1.35
N VAL A 110 12.05 17.53 1.17
CA VAL A 110 11.21 17.40 -0.03
C VAL A 110 9.71 17.58 0.24
N ASN A 111 9.35 17.87 1.49
CA ASN A 111 7.98 18.08 1.99
C ASN A 111 6.99 16.96 1.61
N LYS A 112 7.35 15.71 1.90
CA LYS A 112 6.57 14.52 1.51
C LYS A 112 6.53 13.45 2.60
N TYR A 113 5.44 12.68 2.62
CA TYR A 113 5.43 11.35 3.23
C TYR A 113 6.02 10.35 2.25
N ILE A 114 6.87 9.46 2.73
CA ILE A 114 7.62 8.50 1.91
C ILE A 114 7.61 7.14 2.59
N PHE A 115 7.06 6.15 1.90
CA PHE A 115 7.16 4.74 2.23
C PHE A 115 8.16 4.06 1.31
N TYR A 116 8.97 3.18 1.87
CA TYR A 116 9.94 2.36 1.17
C TYR A 116 9.82 0.90 1.62
N ALA A 117 9.75 0.00 0.65
CA ALA A 117 9.81 -1.43 0.90
C ALA A 117 10.58 -2.16 -0.20
N THR A 118 11.12 -3.33 0.14
CA THR A 118 11.62 -4.31 -0.80
C THR A 118 10.74 -5.54 -0.81
N HIS A 119 10.82 -6.34 -1.86
CA HIS A 119 10.15 -7.64 -1.93
C HIS A 119 11.15 -8.75 -2.18
N ALA A 120 10.87 -9.93 -1.65
CA ALA A 120 11.75 -11.07 -1.75
C ALA A 120 12.07 -11.50 -3.19
N SER A 121 11.16 -11.26 -4.15
CA SER A 121 11.38 -11.62 -5.57
C SER A 121 12.33 -10.69 -6.32
N GLY A 122 12.69 -9.52 -5.77
CA GLY A 122 13.53 -8.55 -6.46
C GLY A 122 12.89 -7.84 -7.67
N VAL A 123 11.57 -7.96 -7.89
CA VAL A 123 10.86 -7.32 -9.03
C VAL A 123 9.51 -6.74 -8.62
N ALA A 124 9.38 -5.41 -8.54
CA ALA A 124 8.15 -4.69 -8.20
C ALA A 124 7.10 -4.71 -9.32
N SER A 125 6.49 -5.87 -9.50
CA SER A 125 5.54 -6.17 -10.57
C SER A 125 4.10 -5.72 -10.29
N ASN A 126 3.71 -5.51 -9.02
CA ASN A 126 2.38 -5.05 -8.65
C ASN A 126 2.46 -3.94 -7.59
N THR A 127 2.01 -2.73 -7.94
CA THR A 127 2.04 -1.55 -7.05
C THR A 127 0.66 -0.98 -6.73
N THR A 128 -0.40 -1.70 -7.11
CA THR A 128 -1.80 -1.29 -6.98
C THR A 128 -2.53 -2.07 -5.89
N TRP A 129 -1.79 -2.71 -4.98
CA TRP A 129 -2.32 -3.59 -3.94
C TRP A 129 -2.98 -2.89 -2.75
N TRP A 130 -3.09 -1.57 -2.81
CA TRP A 130 -3.59 -0.72 -1.74
C TRP A 130 -4.38 0.40 -2.37
N THR A 131 -5.31 1.00 -1.63
CA THR A 131 -6.14 2.15 -2.03
C THR A 131 -5.81 3.37 -1.20
N LYS A 132 -5.40 3.17 0.06
CA LYS A 132 -4.92 4.22 0.96
C LYS A 132 -3.95 3.69 2.00
N LEU A 133 -3.23 4.61 2.62
CA LEU A 133 -2.41 4.38 3.81
C LEU A 133 -2.91 5.29 4.94
N VAL A 134 -3.35 4.69 6.05
CA VAL A 134 -3.66 5.43 7.27
C VAL A 134 -2.45 5.37 8.19
N ILE A 135 -1.94 6.52 8.61
CA ILE A 135 -0.89 6.63 9.62
C ILE A 135 -1.54 7.12 10.91
N SER A 136 -1.68 6.25 11.89
CA SER A 136 -2.08 6.61 13.25
C SER A 136 -0.85 7.07 14.03
N ARG A 137 -0.88 8.34 14.47
CA ARG A 137 0.23 9.00 15.16
C ARG A 137 -0.16 9.29 16.61
N TYR A 138 0.72 8.98 17.55
CA TYR A 138 0.53 9.32 18.95
C TYR A 138 0.42 10.84 19.15
N MET A 139 -0.61 11.29 19.87
CA MET A 139 -0.86 12.69 20.27
C MET A 139 -1.06 13.73 19.14
N VAL A 140 -0.96 13.33 17.87
CA VAL A 140 -1.11 14.23 16.70
C VAL A 140 -2.28 13.82 15.79
N GLY A 141 -2.94 12.69 16.08
CA GLY A 141 -4.08 12.19 15.31
C GLY A 141 -3.67 11.49 14.01
N SER A 142 -4.61 10.79 13.38
CA SER A 142 -4.33 10.02 12.16
C SER A 142 -4.26 10.91 10.92
N VAL A 143 -3.51 10.47 9.92
CA VAL A 143 -3.51 11.03 8.56
C VAL A 143 -3.85 9.92 7.56
N THR A 144 -4.64 10.26 6.53
CA THR A 144 -5.07 9.32 5.49
C THR A 144 -4.47 9.74 4.15
N LEU A 145 -3.59 8.90 3.63
CA LEU A 145 -2.85 9.12 2.39
C LEU A 145 -3.47 8.27 1.27
N GLU A 146 -4.25 8.90 0.40
CA GLU A 146 -4.94 8.22 -0.70
C GLU A 146 -3.98 7.80 -1.83
N ARG A 147 -4.27 6.69 -2.51
CA ARG A 147 -3.48 6.26 -3.67
C ARG A 147 -3.53 7.25 -4.81
N SER A 148 -4.67 7.90 -5.01
CA SER A 148 -4.90 8.87 -6.09
C SER A 148 -3.92 10.06 -6.03
N THR A 149 -3.39 10.37 -4.85
CA THR A 149 -2.40 11.46 -4.65
C THR A 149 -0.97 10.94 -4.52
N CYS A 150 -0.75 9.64 -4.68
CA CYS A 150 0.54 9.00 -4.52
C CYS A 150 1.32 8.94 -5.82
N SER A 151 2.58 9.37 -5.76
CA SER A 151 3.58 9.02 -6.76
C SER A 151 4.20 7.67 -6.42
N VAL A 152 4.10 6.71 -7.35
CA VAL A 152 4.66 5.37 -7.20
C VAL A 152 5.92 5.24 -8.05
N GLN A 153 7.03 4.82 -7.44
CA GLN A 153 8.29 4.54 -8.14
C GLN A 153 8.76 3.13 -7.83
N THR A 154 9.24 2.42 -8.85
CA THR A 154 9.88 1.12 -8.73
C THR A 154 11.31 1.21 -9.20
N TYR A 155 12.19 0.46 -8.54
CA TYR A 155 13.61 0.41 -8.89
C TYR A 155 14.02 -1.04 -9.13
N GLY A 156 15.09 -1.26 -9.91
CA GLY A 156 15.71 -2.58 -10.02
C GLY A 156 16.05 -3.11 -8.63
N SER A 157 15.96 -4.44 -8.42
CA SER A 157 16.04 -5.15 -7.12
C SER A 157 14.79 -5.17 -6.23
N GLY A 158 13.61 -4.82 -6.77
CA GLY A 158 12.34 -5.07 -6.10
C GLY A 158 12.01 -4.04 -5.03
N TYR A 159 12.61 -2.86 -5.18
CA TYR A 159 12.37 -1.72 -4.31
C TYR A 159 11.18 -0.92 -4.82
N ILE A 160 10.28 -0.54 -3.93
CA ILE A 160 9.15 0.35 -4.19
C ILE A 160 9.23 1.59 -3.30
N SER A 161 8.97 2.76 -3.89
CA SER A 161 8.72 4.00 -3.17
C SER A 161 7.30 4.47 -3.42
N LEU A 162 6.59 4.78 -2.35
CA LEU A 162 5.29 5.44 -2.38
C LEU A 162 5.47 6.81 -1.74
N GLN A 163 5.08 7.88 -2.43
CA GLN A 163 5.29 9.24 -2.00
C GLN A 163 4.00 10.05 -2.08
N TRP A 164 3.66 10.72 -0.98
CA TRP A 164 2.50 11.60 -0.89
C TRP A 164 2.92 13.02 -0.54
N PRO A 165 2.20 14.04 -1.04
CA PRO A 165 2.42 15.41 -0.63
C PRO A 165 2.18 15.61 0.87
N SER A 166 2.81 16.63 1.46
CA SER A 166 2.50 17.07 2.82
C SER A 166 1.09 17.65 2.89
N GLU A 167 0.40 17.39 4.01
CA GLU A 167 -0.91 17.97 4.32
C GLU A 167 -0.81 19.24 5.17
N TRP A 168 0.40 19.70 5.52
CA TRP A 168 0.67 20.88 6.36
C TRP A 168 -0.02 20.88 7.74
N THR A 169 -0.49 19.74 8.22
CA THR A 169 -0.94 19.58 9.61
C THR A 169 0.28 19.42 10.52
N GLY A 170 0.45 20.30 11.51
CA GLY A 170 1.64 20.40 12.37
C GLY A 170 2.20 19.06 12.90
N SER A 171 3.51 19.02 13.16
CA SER A 171 4.28 17.84 13.56
C SER A 171 3.92 16.58 12.74
N ASN A 172 4.32 16.58 11.46
CA ASN A 172 3.85 15.63 10.43
C ASN A 172 3.83 14.13 10.82
N LEU A 173 4.66 13.66 11.77
CA LEU A 173 4.56 12.29 12.31
C LEU A 173 4.43 12.18 13.84
N GLY A 174 4.51 13.29 14.58
CA GLY A 174 4.56 13.29 16.05
C GLY A 174 5.80 12.59 16.62
N ALA A 175 5.89 12.49 17.95
CA ALA A 175 6.88 11.66 18.63
C ALA A 175 6.21 10.40 19.17
N GLY A 176 6.89 9.25 19.09
CA GLY A 176 6.45 7.99 19.69
C GLY A 176 6.08 6.93 18.67
N ALA A 177 5.18 6.02 19.06
CA ALA A 177 4.72 4.94 18.20
C ALA A 177 3.85 5.49 17.06
N ILE A 178 4.11 5.00 15.85
CA ILE A 178 3.26 5.20 14.69
C ILE A 178 2.81 3.86 14.16
N THR A 179 1.52 3.75 13.86
CA THR A 179 0.91 2.56 13.26
C THR A 179 0.48 2.92 11.85
N CYS A 180 0.97 2.17 10.87
CA CYS A 180 0.69 2.39 9.47
C CYS A 180 -0.17 1.23 8.97
N THR A 181 -1.34 1.54 8.41
CA THR A 181 -2.31 0.58 7.90
C THR A 181 -2.61 0.87 6.44
N PHE A 182 -2.13 0.01 5.55
CA PHE A 182 -2.59 0.00 4.16
C PHE A 182 -3.94 -0.70 4.07
N SER A 183 -4.79 -0.32 3.13
CA SER A 183 -6.06 -0.99 2.79
C SER A 183 -6.43 -0.72 1.35
#